data_AF-A0A9D9S9W5-F1
#
_entry.id   AF-A0A9D9S9W5-F1
#
_cell.length_a   1.000
_cell.length_b   1.000
_cell.length_c   1.000
_cell.angle_alpha   90.00
_cell.angle_beta   90.00
_cell.angle_gamma   90.00
#
_symmetry.space_group_name_H-M   'P 1'
#
loop_
_entity.id
_entity.type
_entity.pdbx_description
1 polymer ?
#
loop_
_entity_poly.entity_id
_entity_poly.type
_entity_poly.pdbx_seq_one_letter_code
_entity_poly.pdbx_strand_id
1 'polypeptide(L)'
;MVGPAVHRDLCTDCGISRSDDARRCGQACQFIKPDYASLEMRVHGRARDPQRPDEVHFGPHRRMVRAALDPARADAQWTGITTRIAERLLETGAVDAVLTMAADPQDRWRPVPVLVTRPEGMAQCRGMRMGYAPLLALLEPALQQGYKRLAVIGIPCQVYALRALEAELGFERLYVIGTPCSDNTTTERFHEFLELLARETDDAADDITYLEFRADYHVELRYRDGRKRAVPFLMLPLSQLPNDFFPLTCRTCVDYTNVLADITVGYMGGEGEQWLLVRNERGEELLGLLGNEVVTRAPGSAGKRQGPVKGFLANVERAAGGLPLRRMPQWLRPIVGWLMPRIGPKGLEFARARVEMKAVETIVHLRRAKPQRLKSMVPAHVWKLVGAYGITPTASELPATGSRESADDPAV
;
A
#
# COMPACT_ATOMS: atom_id res chain seq x y z
N MET A 1 -26.62 -3.92 -8.83
CA MET A 1 -25.46 -4.49 -9.57
C MET A 1 -24.48 -3.38 -9.84
N VAL A 2 -23.18 -3.63 -9.67
CA VAL A 2 -22.13 -2.65 -9.99
C VAL A 2 -22.03 -2.49 -11.50
N GLY A 3 -22.07 -1.26 -12.00
CA GLY A 3 -21.99 -0.97 -13.43
C GLY A 3 -20.60 -1.21 -14.05
N PRO A 4 -20.50 -1.19 -15.39
CA PRO A 4 -19.20 -1.22 -16.07
C PRO A 4 -18.38 0.02 -15.70
N ALA A 5 -17.06 -0.11 -15.66
CA ALA A 5 -16.18 1.01 -15.40
C ALA A 5 -16.16 1.98 -16.60
N VAL A 6 -16.34 3.27 -16.34
CA VAL A 6 -15.97 4.30 -17.32
C VAL A 6 -14.44 4.34 -17.43
N HIS A 7 -13.92 4.19 -18.65
CA HIS A 7 -12.49 4.18 -18.92
C HIS A 7 -11.82 5.49 -18.48
N ARG A 8 -10.64 5.38 -17.86
CA ARG A 8 -9.79 6.49 -17.43
C ARG A 8 -8.31 6.15 -17.71
N ASP A 9 -7.54 7.12 -18.20
CA ASP A 9 -6.08 7.01 -18.25
C ASP A 9 -5.53 6.93 -16.81
N LEU A 10 -4.49 6.12 -16.59
CA LEU A 10 -3.91 5.86 -15.27
C LEU A 10 -4.93 5.40 -14.19
N CYS A 11 -5.69 4.35 -14.49
CA CYS A 11 -6.67 3.77 -13.57
C CYS A 11 -6.19 2.48 -12.93
N THR A 12 -6.43 2.31 -11.63
CA THR A 12 -6.25 1.04 -10.88
C THR A 12 -7.59 0.40 -10.48
N ASP A 13 -8.68 0.84 -11.12
CA ASP A 13 -10.07 0.44 -10.84
C ASP A 13 -10.42 0.41 -9.34
N CYS A 14 -10.30 1.55 -8.65
CA CYS A 14 -10.69 1.64 -7.23
C CYS A 14 -12.21 1.52 -7.01
N GLY A 15 -13.02 1.61 -8.08
CA GLY A 15 -14.48 1.46 -8.06
C GLY A 15 -15.27 2.76 -8.31
N ILE A 16 -14.67 3.94 -8.17
CA ILE A 16 -15.39 5.22 -8.33
C ILE A 16 -15.91 5.44 -9.76
N SER A 17 -15.23 4.94 -10.79
CA SER A 17 -15.72 5.06 -12.18
C SER A 17 -16.97 4.22 -12.48
N ARG A 18 -17.45 3.45 -11.50
CA ARG A 18 -18.64 2.58 -11.57
C ARG A 18 -19.78 3.10 -10.69
N SER A 19 -19.57 4.21 -9.97
CA SER A 19 -20.58 4.87 -9.15
C SER A 19 -21.64 5.56 -10.03
N ASP A 20 -22.68 6.09 -9.41
CA ASP A 20 -23.72 6.87 -10.09
C ASP A 20 -23.17 8.08 -10.88
N ASP A 21 -22.12 8.71 -10.36
CA ASP A 21 -21.39 9.80 -11.03
C ASP A 21 -19.89 9.49 -11.20
N ALA A 22 -19.55 8.89 -12.34
CA ALA A 22 -18.16 8.62 -12.69
C ALA A 22 -17.27 9.88 -12.83
N ARG A 23 -17.84 11.10 -12.83
CA ARG A 23 -17.06 12.36 -12.83
C ARG A 23 -16.37 12.60 -11.49
N ARG A 24 -16.82 11.96 -10.40
CA ARG A 24 -16.14 11.96 -9.09
C ARG A 24 -14.67 11.53 -9.19
N CYS A 25 -14.28 10.75 -10.20
CA CYS A 25 -12.87 10.46 -10.48
C CYS A 25 -12.01 11.72 -10.64
N GLY A 26 -12.55 12.82 -11.20
CA GLY A 26 -11.83 14.07 -11.41
C GLY A 26 -11.39 14.76 -10.12
N GLN A 27 -12.13 14.57 -9.03
CA GLN A 27 -11.83 15.12 -7.70
C GLN A 27 -11.16 14.11 -6.75
N ALA A 28 -11.45 12.82 -6.92
CA ALA A 28 -11.07 11.78 -5.97
C ALA A 28 -9.87 10.91 -6.40
N CYS A 29 -9.41 11.00 -7.65
CA CYS A 29 -8.32 10.15 -8.13
C CYS A 29 -6.95 10.73 -7.77
N GLN A 30 -6.15 9.98 -7.01
CA GLN A 30 -4.77 10.37 -6.69
C GLN A 30 -3.84 10.44 -7.91
N PHE A 31 -4.21 9.81 -9.03
CA PHE A 31 -3.42 9.84 -10.27
C PHE A 31 -3.77 11.03 -11.17
N ILE A 32 -4.57 12.00 -10.68
CA ILE A 32 -4.90 13.23 -11.40
C ILE A 32 -4.21 14.43 -10.73
N LYS A 33 -4.63 14.77 -9.50
CA LYS A 33 -4.09 15.87 -8.71
C LYS A 33 -4.30 15.60 -7.21
N PRO A 34 -3.46 14.78 -6.56
CA PRO A 34 -3.65 14.45 -5.17
C PRO A 34 -3.37 15.65 -4.24
N ASP A 35 -4.19 15.80 -3.20
CA ASP A 35 -4.05 16.80 -2.14
C ASP A 35 -3.98 16.11 -0.76
N TYR A 36 -2.82 15.52 -0.49
CA TYR A 36 -2.57 14.83 0.77
C TYR A 36 -2.60 15.76 1.97
N ALA A 37 -2.15 17.02 1.85
CA ALA A 37 -2.11 17.94 2.98
C ALA A 37 -3.52 18.26 3.50
N SER A 38 -4.44 18.62 2.60
CA SER A 38 -5.83 18.90 2.98
C SER A 38 -6.56 17.65 3.45
N LEU A 39 -6.29 16.48 2.86
CA LEU A 39 -6.89 15.22 3.31
C LEU A 39 -6.36 14.77 4.67
N GLU A 40 -5.07 14.93 4.93
CA GLU A 40 -4.49 14.65 6.24
C GLU A 40 -5.06 15.56 7.32
N MET A 41 -5.20 16.86 7.02
CA MET A 41 -5.87 17.80 7.91
C MET A 41 -7.30 17.34 8.24
N ARG A 42 -8.08 16.95 7.23
CA ARG A 42 -9.46 16.47 7.44
C ARG A 42 -9.55 15.15 8.21
N VAL A 43 -8.65 14.21 7.95
CA VAL A 43 -8.75 12.84 8.51
C VAL A 43 -8.04 12.69 9.86
N HIS A 44 -6.98 13.45 10.09
CA HIS A 44 -6.15 13.34 11.29
C HIS A 44 -6.15 14.60 12.17
N GLY A 45 -6.81 15.67 11.73
CA GLY A 45 -6.81 16.97 12.40
C GLY A 45 -5.52 17.78 12.18
N ARG A 46 -4.58 17.28 11.37
CA ARG A 46 -3.32 17.96 11.02
C ARG A 46 -2.65 17.34 9.80
N ALA A 47 -1.86 18.14 9.10
CA ALA A 47 -0.92 17.65 8.08
C ALA A 47 0.39 17.16 8.72
N ARG A 48 1.32 16.68 7.88
CA ARG A 48 2.70 16.35 8.29
C ARG A 48 3.38 17.52 9.00
N ASP A 49 3.98 17.23 10.14
CA ASP A 49 4.79 18.17 10.92
C ASP A 49 6.28 18.06 10.50
N PRO A 50 6.89 19.12 9.95
CA PRO A 50 8.31 19.14 9.60
C PRO A 50 9.26 18.90 10.78
N GLN A 51 8.82 19.16 12.02
CA GLN A 51 9.61 18.94 13.23
C GLN A 51 9.60 17.47 13.69
N ARG A 52 8.76 16.62 13.07
CA ARG A 52 8.69 15.18 13.33
C ARG A 52 9.28 14.43 12.14
N PRO A 53 10.57 14.05 12.18
CA PRO A 53 11.29 13.55 11.01
C PRO A 53 10.64 12.34 10.34
N ASP A 54 9.99 11.48 11.11
CA ASP A 54 9.31 10.28 10.57
C ASP A 54 8.06 10.60 9.74
N GLU A 55 7.45 11.77 9.92
CA GLU A 55 6.24 12.12 9.18
C GLU A 55 6.52 12.45 7.72
N VAL A 56 7.74 12.84 7.36
CA VAL A 56 8.11 13.00 5.94
C VAL A 56 8.01 11.67 5.19
N HIS A 57 8.33 10.55 5.85
CA HIS A 57 8.26 9.20 5.27
C HIS A 57 6.90 8.53 5.46
N PHE A 58 6.33 8.62 6.66
CA PHE A 58 5.21 7.78 7.06
C PHE A 58 3.90 8.54 7.27
N GLY A 59 3.94 9.87 7.13
CA GLY A 59 2.81 10.77 7.34
C GLY A 59 2.41 10.94 8.81
N PRO A 60 1.32 11.67 9.07
CA PRO A 60 0.82 11.90 10.42
C PRO A 60 0.52 10.58 11.15
N HIS A 61 1.05 10.46 12.36
CA HIS A 61 0.78 9.32 13.24
C HIS A 61 0.85 9.69 14.71
N ARG A 62 0.22 8.88 15.55
CA ARG A 62 0.24 8.93 17.01
C ARG A 62 1.27 7.95 17.58
N ARG A 63 1.29 6.72 17.07
CA ARG A 63 2.28 5.70 17.45
C ARG A 63 2.67 4.81 16.27
N MET A 64 3.91 4.34 16.31
CA MET A 64 4.44 3.28 15.46
C MET A 64 4.89 2.13 16.33
N VAL A 65 4.38 0.93 16.08
CA VAL A 65 4.72 -0.27 16.86
C VAL A 65 4.95 -1.47 15.95
N ARG A 66 5.81 -2.38 16.41
CA ARG A 66 5.78 -3.78 15.98
C ARG A 66 4.64 -4.47 16.71
N ALA A 67 3.93 -5.37 16.03
CA ALA A 67 2.79 -6.06 16.60
C ALA A 67 2.62 -7.48 16.06
N ALA A 68 2.10 -8.35 16.92
CA ALA A 68 1.68 -9.71 16.60
C ALA A 68 0.41 -10.03 17.40
N LEU A 69 -0.53 -10.77 16.79
CA LEU A 69 -1.62 -11.40 17.53
C LEU A 69 -1.12 -12.66 18.24
N ASP A 70 -1.61 -12.86 19.45
CA ASP A 70 -1.43 -14.07 20.25
C ASP A 70 -2.78 -14.51 20.85
N PRO A 71 -3.40 -15.61 20.37
CA PRO A 71 -2.92 -16.48 19.29
C PRO A 71 -3.10 -15.85 17.90
N ALA A 72 -2.21 -16.21 16.97
CA ALA A 72 -2.34 -15.85 15.56
C ALA A 72 -3.56 -16.52 14.90
N ARG A 73 -4.17 -15.85 13.93
CA ARG A 73 -5.31 -16.37 13.16
C ARG A 73 -4.81 -17.32 12.07
N ALA A 74 -5.40 -18.51 12.00
CA ALA A 74 -5.12 -19.48 10.95
C ALA A 74 -5.33 -18.87 9.56
N ASP A 75 -4.42 -19.20 8.63
CA ASP A 75 -4.41 -18.76 7.24
C ASP A 75 -4.32 -17.24 7.02
N ALA A 76 -3.98 -16.47 8.07
CA ALA A 76 -3.67 -15.06 7.92
C ALA A 76 -2.35 -14.85 7.17
N GLN A 77 -2.25 -13.70 6.48
CA GLN A 77 -1.02 -13.31 5.78
C GLN A 77 0.18 -13.20 6.74
N TRP A 78 -0.09 -12.74 7.96
CA TRP A 78 0.89 -12.62 9.04
C TRP A 78 0.28 -13.26 10.29
N THR A 79 -0.06 -12.49 11.31
CA THR A 79 -0.76 -12.99 12.51
C THR A 79 -2.25 -12.74 12.48
N GLY A 80 -2.74 -11.87 11.59
CA GLY A 80 -4.18 -11.64 11.35
C GLY A 80 -4.76 -10.38 12.00
N ILE A 81 -3.93 -9.40 12.38
CA ILE A 81 -4.36 -8.16 13.05
C ILE A 81 -5.51 -7.47 12.30
N THR A 82 -5.38 -7.23 11.00
CA THR A 82 -6.43 -6.60 10.17
C THR A 82 -7.77 -7.33 10.25
N THR A 83 -7.73 -8.65 10.10
CA THR A 83 -8.93 -9.49 10.17
C THR A 83 -9.54 -9.44 11.56
N ARG A 84 -8.73 -9.53 12.62
CA ARG A 84 -9.23 -9.52 13.99
C ARG A 84 -9.84 -8.19 14.39
N ILE A 85 -9.27 -7.06 13.97
CA ILE A 85 -9.89 -5.73 14.19
C ILE A 85 -11.30 -5.70 13.58
N ALA A 86 -11.43 -6.15 12.34
CA ALA A 86 -12.73 -6.18 11.64
C ALA A 86 -13.74 -7.17 12.27
N GLU A 87 -13.27 -8.34 12.72
CA GLU A 87 -14.08 -9.28 13.52
C GLU A 87 -14.62 -8.58 14.78
N ARG A 88 -13.75 -7.92 15.57
CA ARG A 88 -14.15 -7.20 16.79
C ARG A 88 -15.15 -6.07 16.52
N LEU A 89 -14.99 -5.33 15.42
CA LEU A 89 -15.94 -4.27 15.04
C LEU A 89 -17.35 -4.83 14.79
N LEU A 90 -17.46 -5.99 14.14
CA LEU A 90 -18.74 -6.67 13.91
C LEU A 90 -19.29 -7.29 15.21
N GLU A 91 -18.44 -7.97 16.00
CA GLU A 91 -18.83 -8.62 17.27
C GLU A 91 -19.39 -7.62 18.29
N THR A 92 -18.82 -6.41 18.33
CA THR A 92 -19.25 -5.34 19.24
C THR A 92 -20.41 -4.52 18.67
N GLY A 93 -20.81 -4.77 17.42
CA GLY A 93 -21.79 -3.95 16.71
C GLY A 93 -21.35 -2.50 16.51
N ALA A 94 -20.04 -2.22 16.52
CA ALA A 94 -19.48 -0.90 16.24
C ALA A 94 -19.65 -0.49 14.77
N VAL A 95 -19.79 -1.47 13.88
CA VAL A 95 -20.14 -1.30 12.46
C VAL A 95 -21.22 -2.30 12.07
N ASP A 96 -22.00 -1.96 11.04
CA ASP A 96 -23.01 -2.82 10.45
C ASP A 96 -22.41 -3.79 9.42
N ALA A 97 -21.34 -3.35 8.76
CA ALA A 97 -20.65 -4.12 7.73
C ALA A 97 -19.17 -3.74 7.62
N VAL A 98 -18.39 -4.68 7.08
CA VAL A 98 -16.99 -4.48 6.67
C VAL A 98 -16.91 -4.62 5.15
N LEU A 99 -16.50 -3.56 4.48
CA LEU A 99 -16.18 -3.55 3.05
C LEU A 99 -14.70 -3.93 2.86
N THR A 100 -14.46 -5.09 2.24
CA THR A 100 -13.12 -5.65 2.06
C THR A 100 -13.05 -6.55 0.82
N MET A 101 -11.98 -7.34 0.69
CA MET A 101 -11.77 -8.28 -0.41
C MET A 101 -11.90 -9.72 0.07
N ALA A 102 -12.60 -10.54 -0.70
CA ALA A 102 -12.48 -11.99 -0.69
C ALA A 102 -11.68 -12.46 -1.90
N ALA A 103 -11.34 -13.75 -1.92
CA ALA A 103 -10.83 -14.37 -3.14
C ALA A 103 -12.00 -14.69 -4.08
N ASP A 104 -11.74 -14.67 -5.38
CA ASP A 104 -12.67 -15.26 -6.35
C ASP A 104 -12.78 -16.78 -6.08
N PRO A 105 -13.99 -17.37 -6.11
CA PRO A 105 -14.17 -18.81 -5.91
C PRO A 105 -13.38 -19.69 -6.89
N GLN A 106 -13.05 -19.18 -8.08
CA GLN A 106 -12.31 -19.89 -9.12
C GLN A 106 -10.83 -19.49 -9.18
N ASP A 107 -10.43 -18.41 -8.48
CA ASP A 107 -9.06 -17.92 -8.48
C ASP A 107 -8.72 -17.29 -7.12
N ARG A 108 -7.92 -18.02 -6.34
CA ARG A 108 -7.54 -17.62 -4.97
C ARG A 108 -6.81 -16.26 -4.90
N TRP A 109 -6.16 -15.86 -5.98
CA TRP A 109 -5.34 -14.65 -6.04
C TRP A 109 -6.13 -13.45 -6.55
N ARG A 110 -7.21 -13.69 -7.28
CA ARG A 110 -8.10 -12.65 -7.80
C ARG A 110 -8.87 -11.99 -6.65
N PRO A 111 -8.73 -10.67 -6.45
CA PRO A 111 -9.50 -9.95 -5.43
C PRO A 111 -10.93 -9.66 -5.91
N VAL A 112 -11.91 -9.95 -5.05
CA VAL A 112 -13.32 -9.61 -5.28
C VAL A 112 -13.84 -8.78 -4.10
N PRO A 113 -14.35 -7.55 -4.32
CA PRO A 113 -14.98 -6.76 -3.26
C PRO A 113 -16.19 -7.47 -2.64
N VAL A 114 -16.29 -7.44 -1.32
CA VAL A 114 -17.39 -8.03 -0.55
C VAL A 114 -17.81 -7.12 0.61
N LEU A 115 -19.08 -7.21 0.99
CA LEU A 115 -19.61 -6.66 2.25
C LEU A 115 -19.80 -7.83 3.23
N VAL A 116 -19.07 -7.80 4.35
CA VAL A 116 -19.15 -8.82 5.40
C VAL A 116 -19.92 -8.25 6.58
N THR A 117 -20.98 -8.93 7.00
CA THR A 117 -21.90 -8.48 8.07
C THR A 117 -21.91 -9.42 9.29
N ARG A 118 -21.19 -10.53 9.21
CA ARG A 118 -21.03 -11.49 10.32
C ARG A 118 -19.55 -11.67 10.63
N PRO A 119 -19.14 -11.65 11.91
CA PRO A 119 -17.73 -11.78 12.30
C PRO A 119 -17.04 -13.00 11.68
N GLU A 120 -17.71 -14.16 11.66
CA GLU A 120 -17.15 -15.41 11.14
C GLU A 120 -16.84 -15.33 9.64
N GLY A 121 -17.57 -14.47 8.92
CA GLY A 121 -17.35 -14.21 7.50
C GLY A 121 -16.00 -13.58 7.21
N MET A 122 -15.34 -12.95 8.19
CA MET A 122 -14.02 -12.34 7.99
C MET A 122 -12.92 -13.37 7.71
N ALA A 123 -13.12 -14.64 8.07
CA ALA A 123 -12.17 -15.71 7.79
C ALA A 123 -11.91 -15.89 6.28
N GLN A 124 -12.93 -15.71 5.43
CA GLN A 124 -12.81 -15.85 3.97
C GLN A 124 -12.02 -14.70 3.31
N CYS A 125 -11.79 -13.61 4.04
CA CYS A 125 -11.09 -12.42 3.58
C CYS A 125 -9.59 -12.42 3.94
N ARG A 126 -9.10 -13.47 4.61
CA ARG A 126 -7.68 -13.58 5.01
C ARG A 126 -6.76 -13.78 3.80
N GLY A 127 -5.51 -13.31 3.92
CA GLY A 127 -4.47 -13.47 2.91
C GLY A 127 -4.32 -12.28 1.95
N MET A 128 -3.17 -12.24 1.27
CA MET A 128 -2.89 -11.29 0.20
C MET A 128 -3.54 -11.74 -1.12
N ARG A 129 -4.02 -10.78 -1.90
CA ARG A 129 -4.54 -10.97 -3.27
C ARG A 129 -3.89 -9.93 -4.17
N MET A 130 -3.71 -10.27 -5.44
CA MET A 130 -3.02 -9.42 -6.42
C MET A 130 -3.91 -9.23 -7.64
N GLY A 131 -4.13 -7.97 -7.99
CA GLY A 131 -5.14 -7.61 -8.96
C GLY A 131 -5.77 -6.25 -8.66
N TYR A 132 -6.49 -5.74 -9.66
CA TYR A 132 -7.37 -4.61 -9.46
C TYR A 132 -8.73 -5.10 -8.99
N ALA A 133 -9.29 -4.41 -8.00
CA ALA A 133 -10.60 -4.71 -7.48
C ALA A 133 -11.35 -3.40 -7.14
N PRO A 134 -12.58 -3.23 -7.65
CA PRO A 134 -13.36 -2.01 -7.50
C PRO A 134 -14.02 -1.91 -6.11
N LEU A 135 -13.21 -1.87 -5.05
CA LEU A 135 -13.67 -1.86 -3.65
C LEU A 135 -14.79 -0.85 -3.41
N LEU A 136 -14.58 0.39 -3.86
CA LEU A 136 -15.47 1.50 -3.58
C LEU A 136 -16.76 1.46 -4.38
N ALA A 137 -16.87 0.57 -5.37
CA ALA A 137 -18.12 0.38 -6.10
C ALA A 137 -19.23 -0.24 -5.23
N LEU A 138 -18.89 -0.76 -4.05
CA LEU A 138 -19.85 -1.28 -3.09
C LEU A 138 -20.29 -0.26 -2.02
N LEU A 139 -19.80 0.99 -2.05
CA LEU A 139 -20.23 2.03 -1.10
C LEU A 139 -21.73 2.36 -1.25
N GLU A 140 -22.18 2.64 -2.47
CA GLU A 140 -23.60 2.90 -2.76
C GLU A 140 -24.48 1.67 -2.47
N PRO A 141 -24.13 0.44 -2.92
CA PRO A 141 -24.83 -0.77 -2.49
C PRO A 141 -24.91 -0.97 -0.97
N ALA A 142 -23.89 -0.58 -0.21
CA ALA A 142 -23.91 -0.68 1.25
C ALA A 142 -24.94 0.28 1.86
N LEU A 143 -24.97 1.53 1.39
CA LEU A 143 -25.95 2.53 1.83
C LEU A 143 -27.39 2.15 1.44
N GLN A 144 -27.58 1.59 0.25
CA GLN A 144 -28.88 1.09 -0.22
C GLN A 144 -29.41 -0.09 0.62
N GLN A 145 -28.50 -0.89 1.18
CA GLN A 145 -28.84 -1.96 2.15
C GLN A 145 -29.07 -1.42 3.56
N GLY A 146 -28.96 -0.10 3.77
CA GLY A 146 -29.23 0.55 5.05
C GLY A 146 -28.03 0.56 6.01
N TYR A 147 -26.83 0.14 5.59
CA TYR A 147 -25.64 0.21 6.44
C TYR A 147 -25.20 1.67 6.62
N LYS A 148 -25.05 2.10 7.88
CA LYS A 148 -24.69 3.48 8.25
C LYS A 148 -23.33 3.57 8.93
N ARG A 149 -22.88 2.48 9.55
CA ARG A 149 -21.59 2.38 10.24
C ARG A 149 -20.75 1.34 9.49
N LEU A 150 -19.68 1.77 8.83
CA LEU A 150 -18.90 0.92 7.93
C LEU A 150 -17.44 0.86 8.37
N ALA A 151 -16.82 -0.31 8.26
CA ALA A 151 -15.37 -0.42 8.21
C ALA A 151 -14.92 -0.70 6.78
N VAL A 152 -13.88 -0.04 6.31
CA VAL A 152 -13.26 -0.31 5.00
C VAL A 152 -11.85 -0.81 5.20
N ILE A 153 -11.52 -1.96 4.61
CA ILE A 153 -10.15 -2.48 4.53
C ILE A 153 -9.68 -2.30 3.10
N GLY A 154 -8.69 -1.42 2.88
CA GLY A 154 -8.28 -1.04 1.54
C GLY A 154 -6.81 -0.66 1.41
N ILE A 155 -6.35 -0.64 0.16
CA ILE A 155 -5.01 -0.18 -0.22
C ILE A 155 -5.01 1.35 -0.47
N PRO A 156 -3.84 2.01 -0.55
CA PRO A 156 -3.73 3.47 -0.59
C PRO A 156 -4.58 4.17 -1.66
N CYS A 157 -4.62 3.64 -2.89
CA CYS A 157 -5.39 4.27 -3.97
C CYS A 157 -6.90 4.19 -3.79
N GLN A 158 -7.40 3.19 -3.06
CA GLN A 158 -8.80 3.10 -2.67
C GLN A 158 -9.07 4.03 -1.49
N VAL A 159 -8.22 4.01 -0.46
CA VAL A 159 -8.39 4.85 0.73
C VAL A 159 -8.32 6.34 0.38
N TYR A 160 -7.42 6.76 -0.50
CA TYR A 160 -7.37 8.14 -0.98
C TYR A 160 -8.72 8.58 -1.59
N ALA A 161 -9.26 7.79 -2.51
CA ALA A 161 -10.51 8.11 -3.18
C ALA A 161 -11.71 8.09 -2.21
N LEU A 162 -11.73 7.14 -1.27
CA LEU A 162 -12.72 7.09 -0.18
C LEU A 162 -12.70 8.38 0.64
N ARG A 163 -11.53 8.81 1.12
CA ARG A 163 -11.38 10.00 1.97
C ARG A 163 -11.65 11.30 1.22
N ALA A 164 -11.34 11.36 -0.08
CA ALA A 164 -11.69 12.49 -0.92
C ALA A 164 -13.20 12.70 -1.06
N LEU A 165 -13.98 11.63 -0.99
CA LEU A 165 -15.44 11.64 -1.13
C LEU A 165 -16.18 11.49 0.20
N GLU A 166 -15.49 11.27 1.33
CA GLU A 166 -16.08 10.85 2.60
C GLU A 166 -17.25 11.75 3.06
N ALA A 167 -17.10 13.06 2.88
CA ALA A 167 -18.14 14.04 3.25
C ALA A 167 -19.46 13.89 2.46
N GLU A 168 -19.42 13.26 1.27
CA GLU A 168 -20.59 13.02 0.42
C GLU A 168 -21.26 11.66 0.69
N LEU A 169 -20.57 10.72 1.37
CA LEU A 169 -21.00 9.32 1.45
C LEU A 169 -22.10 9.05 2.49
N GLY A 170 -22.38 9.99 3.41
CA GLY A 170 -23.51 9.88 4.33
C GLY A 170 -23.46 8.73 5.34
N PHE A 171 -22.26 8.17 5.61
CA PHE A 171 -22.04 7.21 6.71
C PHE A 171 -21.98 7.95 8.05
N GLU A 172 -22.64 7.41 9.08
CA GLU A 172 -22.60 7.93 10.45
C GLU A 172 -21.26 7.64 11.13
N ARG A 173 -20.66 6.50 10.80
CA ARG A 173 -19.32 6.12 11.26
C ARG A 173 -18.57 5.40 10.15
N LEU A 174 -17.32 5.81 9.94
CA LEU A 174 -16.41 5.18 8.99
C LEU A 174 -15.06 4.90 9.66
N TYR A 175 -14.70 3.62 9.77
CA TYR A 175 -13.35 3.18 10.13
C TYR A 175 -12.60 2.74 8.88
N VAL A 176 -11.32 3.09 8.79
CA VAL A 176 -10.47 2.67 7.67
C VAL A 176 -9.22 1.96 8.18
N ILE A 177 -9.14 0.66 7.87
CA ILE A 177 -7.98 -0.18 8.16
C ILE A 177 -7.17 -0.28 6.87
N GLY A 178 -6.08 0.46 6.80
CA GLY A 178 -5.20 0.49 5.64
C GLY A 178 -4.19 -0.66 5.66
N THR A 179 -3.79 -1.14 4.49
CA THR A 179 -2.55 -1.91 4.31
C THR A 179 -1.58 -1.11 3.43
N PRO A 180 -0.26 -1.23 3.65
CA PRO A 180 0.70 -0.64 2.73
C PRO A 180 0.62 -1.37 1.38
N CYS A 181 0.88 -0.65 0.30
CA CYS A 181 0.93 -1.24 -1.03
C CYS A 181 1.98 -0.56 -1.88
N SER A 182 2.87 -1.35 -2.46
CA SER A 182 3.64 -0.98 -3.62
C SER A 182 3.46 -2.07 -4.66
N ASP A 183 3.60 -1.70 -5.93
CA ASP A 183 3.87 -2.67 -7.00
C ASP A 183 2.76 -3.73 -7.18
N ASN A 184 1.49 -3.29 -7.19
CA ASN A 184 0.37 -4.14 -7.61
C ASN A 184 0.38 -4.32 -9.16
N THR A 185 -0.31 -5.35 -9.64
CA THR A 185 -0.48 -5.64 -11.07
C THR A 185 -1.86 -6.29 -11.32
N THR A 186 -2.18 -6.65 -12.56
CA THR A 186 -3.40 -7.42 -12.84
C THR A 186 -3.23 -8.87 -12.37
N THR A 187 -4.34 -9.55 -12.09
CA THR A 187 -4.28 -10.96 -11.65
C THR A 187 -3.62 -11.85 -12.70
N GLU A 188 -3.86 -11.56 -13.99
CA GLU A 188 -3.27 -12.30 -15.11
C GLU A 188 -1.74 -12.17 -15.13
N ARG A 189 -1.21 -10.95 -15.01
CA ARG A 189 0.23 -10.73 -14.87
C ARG A 189 0.77 -11.41 -13.61
N PHE A 190 0.04 -11.35 -12.50
CA PHE A 190 0.48 -12.01 -11.28
C PHE A 190 0.62 -13.54 -11.46
N HIS A 191 -0.28 -14.20 -12.20
CA HIS A 191 -0.13 -15.61 -12.56
C HIS A 191 1.12 -15.87 -13.41
N GLU A 192 1.45 -15.00 -14.39
CA GLU A 192 2.72 -15.11 -15.15
C GLU A 192 3.94 -15.07 -14.21
N PHE A 193 3.89 -14.26 -13.14
CA PHE A 193 4.95 -14.20 -12.13
C PHE A 193 5.00 -15.47 -11.27
N LEU A 194 3.85 -16.02 -10.87
CA LEU A 194 3.79 -17.28 -10.14
C LEU A 194 4.36 -18.43 -10.98
N GLU A 195 4.05 -18.50 -12.27
CA GLU A 195 4.63 -19.47 -13.18
C GLU A 195 6.16 -19.35 -13.30
N LEU A 196 6.68 -18.12 -13.36
CA LEU A 196 8.12 -17.89 -13.38
C LEU A 196 8.78 -18.35 -12.07
N LEU A 197 8.18 -18.04 -10.93
CA LEU A 197 8.68 -18.52 -9.64
C LEU A 197 8.65 -20.04 -9.54
N ALA A 198 7.54 -20.65 -9.96
CA ALA A 198 7.35 -22.09 -9.95
C ALA A 198 8.42 -22.82 -10.79
N ARG A 199 8.77 -22.28 -11.97
CA ARG A 199 9.88 -22.78 -12.79
C ARG A 199 11.24 -22.67 -12.10
N GLU A 200 11.53 -21.55 -11.44
CA GLU A 200 12.79 -21.37 -10.70
C GLU A 200 12.87 -22.26 -9.45
N THR A 201 11.73 -22.66 -8.88
CA THR A 201 11.67 -23.53 -7.70
C THR A 201 11.43 -25.00 -8.02
N ASP A 202 11.25 -25.38 -9.28
CA ASP A 202 10.85 -26.73 -9.70
C ASP A 202 9.58 -27.21 -8.97
N ASP A 203 8.56 -26.34 -8.95
CA ASP A 203 7.23 -26.63 -8.38
C ASP A 203 6.12 -26.27 -9.39
N ALA A 204 4.87 -26.61 -9.08
CA ALA A 204 3.70 -26.13 -9.82
C ALA A 204 3.21 -24.77 -9.28
N ALA A 205 2.82 -23.87 -10.18
CA ALA A 205 2.30 -22.55 -9.78
C ALA A 205 1.03 -22.65 -8.92
N ASP A 206 0.14 -23.59 -9.25
CA ASP A 206 -1.13 -23.84 -8.54
C ASP A 206 -0.95 -24.41 -7.12
N ASP A 207 0.26 -24.87 -6.80
CA ASP A 207 0.61 -25.30 -5.45
C ASP A 207 1.06 -24.13 -4.57
N ILE A 208 1.42 -22.97 -5.14
CA ILE A 208 1.78 -21.77 -4.37
C ILE A 208 0.52 -21.19 -3.74
N THR A 209 0.45 -21.22 -2.42
CA THR A 209 -0.71 -20.80 -1.63
C THR A 209 -0.51 -19.50 -0.87
N TYR A 210 0.74 -19.06 -0.77
CA TYR A 210 1.15 -17.89 -0.01
C TYR A 210 2.38 -17.28 -0.66
N LEU A 211 2.42 -15.97 -0.70
CA LEU A 211 3.57 -15.19 -1.15
C LEU A 211 3.66 -13.93 -0.29
N GLU A 212 4.85 -13.63 0.25
CA GLU A 212 5.11 -12.37 0.95
C GLU A 212 6.53 -11.88 0.66
N PHE A 213 6.66 -10.61 0.26
CA PHE A 213 7.95 -9.93 0.17
C PHE A 213 8.33 -9.38 1.55
N ARG A 214 9.25 -10.04 2.24
CA ARG A 214 9.59 -9.74 3.63
C ARG A 214 10.67 -8.64 3.76
N ALA A 215 10.75 -8.04 4.94
CA ALA A 215 11.74 -7.02 5.27
C ALA A 215 13.18 -7.56 5.40
N ASP A 216 13.38 -8.88 5.36
CA ASP A 216 14.68 -9.54 5.38
C ASP A 216 15.22 -9.87 3.98
N TYR A 217 14.70 -9.22 2.94
CA TYR A 217 15.10 -9.36 1.53
C TYR A 217 14.83 -10.74 0.92
N HIS A 218 13.88 -11.48 1.49
CA HIS A 218 13.41 -12.75 0.95
C HIS A 218 11.91 -12.70 0.61
N VAL A 219 11.53 -13.44 -0.42
CA VAL A 219 10.14 -13.81 -0.69
C VAL A 219 9.86 -15.11 0.00
N GLU A 220 8.91 -15.13 0.92
CA GLU A 220 8.39 -16.36 1.50
C GLU A 220 7.32 -16.93 0.58
N LEU A 221 7.47 -18.20 0.21
CA LEU A 221 6.49 -19.00 -0.50
C LEU A 221 6.02 -20.13 0.41
N ARG A 222 4.71 -20.40 0.42
CA ARG A 222 4.16 -21.61 1.05
C ARG A 222 3.34 -22.40 0.05
N TYR A 223 3.42 -23.71 0.17
CA TYR A 223 2.83 -24.63 -0.79
C TYR A 223 1.67 -25.40 -0.17
N ARG A 224 0.81 -25.98 -1.02
CA ARG A 224 -0.40 -26.72 -0.62
C ARG A 224 -0.10 -27.91 0.29
N ASP A 225 1.05 -28.55 0.09
CA ASP A 225 1.56 -29.66 0.89
C ASP A 225 2.21 -29.22 2.23
N GLY A 226 2.19 -27.92 2.54
CA GLY A 226 2.75 -27.35 3.76
C GLY A 226 4.23 -26.98 3.68
N ARG A 227 4.94 -27.27 2.57
CA ARG A 227 6.32 -26.80 2.38
C ARG A 227 6.40 -25.28 2.42
N LYS A 228 7.54 -24.76 2.90
CA LYS A 228 7.87 -23.34 2.90
C LYS A 228 9.23 -23.12 2.26
N ARG A 229 9.36 -22.06 1.46
CA ARG A 229 10.63 -21.64 0.85
C ARG A 229 10.86 -20.15 1.07
N ALA A 230 12.11 -19.75 1.21
CA ALA A 230 12.52 -18.35 1.25
C ALA A 230 13.48 -18.08 0.09
N VAL A 231 13.05 -17.26 -0.87
CA VAL A 231 13.80 -16.94 -2.09
C VAL A 231 14.41 -15.54 -1.95
N PRO A 232 15.74 -15.37 -1.99
CA PRO A 232 16.35 -14.03 -1.94
C PRO A 232 15.87 -13.13 -3.09
N PHE A 233 15.63 -11.86 -2.83
CA PHE A 233 15.15 -10.91 -3.86
C PHE A 233 16.05 -10.84 -5.10
N LEU A 234 17.36 -10.98 -4.91
CA LEU A 234 18.36 -10.93 -5.99
C LEU A 234 18.34 -12.17 -6.90
N MET A 235 17.59 -13.21 -6.49
CA MET A 235 17.38 -14.43 -7.26
C MET A 235 16.01 -14.46 -7.94
N LEU A 236 15.14 -13.48 -7.70
CA LEU A 236 13.85 -13.42 -8.38
C LEU A 236 14.02 -13.15 -9.88
N PRO A 237 13.24 -13.81 -10.75
CA PRO A 237 13.33 -13.67 -12.19
C PRO A 237 12.67 -12.37 -12.71
N LEU A 238 12.72 -11.27 -11.96
CA LEU A 238 12.01 -10.02 -12.29
C LEU A 238 12.44 -9.42 -13.65
N SER A 239 13.66 -9.68 -14.09
CA SER A 239 14.14 -9.22 -15.40
C SER A 239 13.55 -9.97 -16.59
N GLN A 240 12.83 -11.07 -16.34
CA GLN A 240 12.10 -11.84 -17.36
C GLN A 240 10.65 -11.36 -17.50
N LEU A 241 10.16 -10.56 -16.55
CA LEU A 241 8.83 -9.98 -16.61
C LEU A 241 8.76 -8.88 -17.68
N PRO A 242 7.59 -8.70 -18.32
CA PRO A 242 7.42 -7.65 -19.31
C PRO A 242 7.56 -6.26 -18.68
N ASN A 243 7.99 -5.29 -19.49
CA ASN A 243 8.26 -3.92 -19.03
C ASN A 243 7.04 -3.20 -18.45
N ASP A 244 5.82 -3.66 -18.75
CA ASP A 244 4.55 -3.13 -18.26
C ASP A 244 3.96 -3.97 -17.11
N PHE A 245 4.68 -5.00 -16.62
CA PHE A 245 4.22 -5.87 -15.53
C PHE A 245 3.72 -5.06 -14.33
N PHE A 246 4.52 -4.09 -13.88
CA PHE A 246 4.03 -3.06 -12.98
C PHE A 246 3.50 -1.89 -13.80
N PRO A 247 2.20 -1.57 -13.68
CA PRO A 247 1.58 -0.49 -14.43
C PRO A 247 2.15 0.85 -13.99
N LEU A 248 2.09 1.85 -14.87
CA LEU A 248 2.59 3.19 -14.57
C LEU A 248 1.93 3.77 -13.31
N THR A 249 0.65 3.49 -13.06
CA THR A 249 -0.07 3.85 -11.83
C THR A 249 0.65 3.35 -10.59
N CYS A 250 0.93 2.05 -10.49
CA CYS A 250 1.62 1.48 -9.34
C CYS A 250 3.06 2.00 -9.25
N ARG A 251 3.80 2.17 -10.35
CA ARG A 251 5.16 2.75 -10.36
C ARG A 251 5.22 4.21 -9.93
N THR A 252 4.09 4.92 -10.04
CA THR A 252 3.99 6.37 -9.78
C THR A 252 3.09 6.71 -8.60
N CYS A 253 2.68 5.69 -7.84
CA CYS A 253 1.94 5.88 -6.60
C CYS A 253 2.82 6.58 -5.56
N VAL A 254 2.27 7.59 -4.90
CA VAL A 254 2.99 8.42 -3.92
C VAL A 254 2.67 8.06 -2.47
N ASP A 255 1.79 7.10 -2.24
CA ASP A 255 1.37 6.71 -0.89
C ASP A 255 1.58 5.21 -0.65
N TYR A 256 2.81 4.84 -0.28
CA TYR A 256 3.11 3.45 0.09
C TYR A 256 2.53 3.10 1.46
N THR A 257 2.48 4.05 2.39
CA THR A 257 2.10 3.77 3.79
C THR A 257 0.61 3.83 4.07
N ASN A 258 -0.21 4.15 3.07
CA ASN A 258 -1.66 4.33 3.23
C ASN A 258 -1.95 5.43 4.26
N VAL A 259 -1.47 6.64 3.97
CA VAL A 259 -1.38 7.72 4.94
C VAL A 259 -2.75 8.17 5.46
N LEU A 260 -3.80 8.00 4.68
CA LEU A 260 -5.15 8.46 5.01
C LEU A 260 -6.03 7.41 5.72
N ALA A 261 -5.44 6.27 6.12
CA ALA A 261 -6.13 5.28 6.96
C ALA A 261 -6.28 5.77 8.41
N ASP A 262 -7.13 5.14 9.22
CA ASP A 262 -7.14 5.38 10.67
C ASP A 262 -6.01 4.58 11.36
N ILE A 263 -5.77 3.37 10.89
CA ILE A 263 -4.61 2.54 11.22
C ILE A 263 -4.08 1.87 9.96
N THR A 264 -2.76 1.89 9.74
CA THR A 264 -2.11 1.06 8.72
C THR A 264 -1.53 -0.18 9.37
N VAL A 265 -1.89 -1.36 8.87
CA VAL A 265 -1.35 -2.66 9.28
C VAL A 265 -0.45 -3.19 8.16
N GLY A 266 0.86 -3.25 8.39
CA GLY A 266 1.86 -3.61 7.39
C GLY A 266 2.96 -4.50 7.95
N TYR A 267 4.15 -4.45 7.32
CA TYR A 267 5.31 -5.26 7.70
C TYR A 267 6.66 -4.53 7.65
N MET A 268 6.78 -3.45 6.87
CA MET A 268 8.09 -2.88 6.50
C MET A 268 8.94 -2.46 7.71
N GLY A 269 8.33 -1.81 8.70
CA GLY A 269 8.99 -1.42 9.95
C GLY A 269 8.93 -2.50 11.05
N GLY A 270 8.49 -3.71 10.72
CA GLY A 270 8.03 -4.73 11.67
C GLY A 270 9.12 -5.67 12.18
N GLU A 271 10.29 -5.70 11.54
CA GLU A 271 11.42 -6.58 11.91
C GLU A 271 11.04 -8.07 12.03
N GLY A 272 10.20 -8.57 11.11
CA GLY A 272 9.69 -9.95 11.13
C GLY A 272 8.35 -10.12 11.85
N GLU A 273 7.83 -9.06 12.47
CA GLU A 273 6.46 -8.94 12.93
C GLU A 273 5.66 -8.00 12.01
N GLN A 274 4.38 -7.77 12.31
CA GLN A 274 3.62 -6.73 11.63
C GLN A 274 4.01 -5.36 12.15
N TRP A 275 3.86 -4.33 11.32
CA TRP A 275 4.14 -2.93 11.65
C TRP A 275 2.83 -2.15 11.64
N LEU A 276 2.50 -1.50 12.75
CA LEU A 276 1.31 -0.68 12.88
C LEU A 276 1.69 0.80 12.90
N LEU A 277 1.03 1.58 12.05
CA LEU A 277 0.96 3.03 12.13
C LEU A 277 -0.43 3.41 12.61
N VAL A 278 -0.55 3.84 13.86
CA VAL A 278 -1.83 4.34 14.39
C VAL A 278 -1.88 5.83 14.13
N ARG A 279 -2.85 6.27 13.31
CA ARG A 279 -2.78 7.58 12.65
C ARG A 279 -3.55 8.66 13.38
N ASN A 280 -4.73 8.31 13.91
CA ASN A 280 -5.64 9.20 14.62
C ASN A 280 -6.36 8.44 15.76
N GLU A 281 -7.30 9.10 16.43
CA GLU A 281 -8.07 8.53 17.55
C GLU A 281 -8.89 7.31 17.13
N ARG A 282 -9.50 7.32 15.94
CA ARG A 282 -10.16 6.12 15.38
C ARG A 282 -9.19 4.95 15.27
N GLY A 283 -7.94 5.19 14.89
CA GLY A 283 -6.90 4.17 14.88
C GLY A 283 -6.56 3.63 16.27
N GLU A 284 -6.59 4.49 17.30
CA GLU A 284 -6.39 4.09 18.70
C GLU A 284 -7.52 3.19 19.18
N GLU A 285 -8.78 3.54 18.85
CA GLU A 285 -9.95 2.71 19.13
C GLU A 285 -9.80 1.34 18.47
N LEU A 286 -9.43 1.30 17.17
CA LEU A 286 -9.26 0.05 16.41
C LEU A 286 -8.22 -0.88 17.02
N LEU A 287 -7.07 -0.34 17.45
CA LEU A 287 -6.05 -1.15 18.13
C LEU A 287 -6.50 -1.54 19.54
N GLY A 288 -7.22 -0.67 20.24
CA GLY A 288 -7.78 -0.94 21.57
C GLY A 288 -8.77 -2.11 21.60
N LEU A 289 -9.52 -2.34 20.52
CA LEU A 289 -10.47 -3.47 20.40
C LEU A 289 -9.82 -4.85 20.57
N LEU A 290 -8.52 -4.95 20.31
CA LEU A 290 -7.75 -6.19 20.43
C LEU A 290 -7.34 -6.50 21.88
N GLY A 291 -7.29 -5.50 22.76
CA GLY A 291 -6.89 -5.66 24.15
C GLY A 291 -5.59 -6.46 24.31
N ASN A 292 -5.65 -7.54 25.09
CA ASN A 292 -4.51 -8.41 25.36
C ASN A 292 -4.22 -9.42 24.23
N GLU A 293 -5.07 -9.52 23.19
CA GLU A 293 -4.81 -10.41 22.04
C GLU A 293 -3.65 -9.88 21.16
N VAL A 294 -3.22 -8.62 21.32
CA VAL A 294 -2.13 -8.02 20.55
C VAL A 294 -0.93 -7.71 21.45
N VAL A 295 0.22 -8.26 21.08
CA VAL A 295 1.50 -7.93 21.70
C VAL A 295 2.15 -6.82 20.87
N THR A 296 2.52 -5.71 21.52
CA THR A 296 3.16 -4.57 20.86
C THR A 296 4.56 -4.28 21.42
N ARG A 297 5.46 -3.84 20.55
CA ARG A 297 6.84 -3.46 20.91
C ARG A 297 7.27 -2.22 20.13
N ALA A 298 8.24 -1.47 20.66
CA ALA A 298 8.85 -0.39 19.92
C ALA A 298 9.59 -0.94 18.67
N PRO A 299 9.47 -0.29 17.50
CA PRO A 299 10.20 -0.71 16.31
C PRO A 299 11.69 -0.37 16.45
N GLY A 300 12.57 -1.27 16.00
CA GLY A 300 13.99 -0.97 15.84
C GLY A 300 14.28 -0.07 14.64
N SER A 301 15.48 0.51 14.61
CA SER A 301 15.98 1.30 13.48
C SER A 301 17.50 1.19 13.40
N ALA A 302 18.03 0.54 12.36
CA ALA A 302 19.47 0.32 12.22
C ALA A 302 19.93 0.30 10.76
N GLY A 303 21.23 0.50 10.54
CA GLY A 303 21.85 0.53 9.21
C GLY A 303 21.77 1.89 8.51
N LYS A 304 22.23 1.94 7.25
CA LYS A 304 22.25 3.17 6.43
C LYS A 304 21.52 2.94 5.12
N ARG A 305 20.45 3.69 4.86
CA ARG A 305 19.65 3.55 3.63
C ARG A 305 20.21 4.27 2.40
N GLN A 306 21.06 5.28 2.57
CA GLN A 306 21.46 6.16 1.47
C GLN A 306 22.16 5.41 0.32
N GLY A 307 23.07 4.48 0.66
CA GLY A 307 23.77 3.65 -0.35
C GLY A 307 22.80 2.78 -1.17
N PRO A 308 21.98 1.94 -0.52
CA PRO A 308 20.94 1.16 -1.20
C PRO A 308 20.00 1.99 -2.08
N VAL A 309 19.52 3.15 -1.61
CA VAL A 309 18.61 4.00 -2.38
C VAL A 309 19.32 4.63 -3.59
N LYS A 310 20.57 5.09 -3.45
CA LYS A 310 21.38 5.55 -4.61
C LYS A 310 21.60 4.45 -5.65
N GLY A 311 21.88 3.21 -5.19
CA GLY A 311 22.02 2.06 -6.08
C GLY A 311 20.73 1.73 -6.82
N PHE A 312 19.59 1.82 -6.13
CA PHE A 312 18.27 1.67 -6.74
C PHE A 312 18.00 2.76 -7.79
N LEU A 313 18.23 4.04 -7.46
CA LEU A 313 18.10 5.15 -8.41
C LEU A 313 18.86 4.90 -9.71
N ALA A 314 20.15 4.54 -9.63
CA ALA A 314 20.96 4.28 -10.82
C ALA A 314 20.44 3.12 -11.68
N ASN A 315 19.75 2.15 -11.09
CA ASN A 315 19.10 1.05 -11.81
C ASN A 315 17.77 1.47 -12.43
N VAL A 316 16.97 2.26 -11.71
CA VAL A 316 15.71 2.80 -12.24
C VAL A 316 15.98 3.71 -13.43
N GLU A 317 16.98 4.60 -13.35
CA GLU A 317 17.37 5.46 -14.49
C GLU A 317 17.82 4.66 -15.71
N ARG A 318 18.55 3.54 -15.51
CA ARG A 318 18.95 2.65 -16.61
C ARG A 318 17.76 1.95 -17.24
N ALA A 319 16.89 1.34 -16.43
CA ALA A 319 15.67 0.71 -16.91
C ALA A 319 14.76 1.72 -17.63
N ALA A 320 14.61 2.90 -17.04
CA ALA A 320 13.93 4.06 -17.61
C ALA A 320 14.71 4.73 -18.76
N GLY A 321 15.95 4.32 -19.06
CA GLY A 321 16.70 4.73 -20.24
C GLY A 321 16.64 3.73 -21.38
N GLY A 322 16.05 2.54 -21.16
CA GLY A 322 16.17 1.41 -22.09
C GLY A 322 17.56 0.75 -22.09
N LEU A 323 18.40 1.08 -21.11
CA LEU A 323 19.73 0.49 -20.95
C LEU A 323 19.63 -0.81 -20.14
N PRO A 324 20.51 -1.79 -20.40
CA PRO A 324 20.53 -3.02 -19.62
C PRO A 324 20.79 -2.72 -18.15
N LEU A 325 20.01 -3.36 -17.27
CA LEU A 325 20.23 -3.32 -15.83
C LEU A 325 21.65 -3.81 -15.52
N ARG A 326 22.30 -3.23 -14.51
CA ARG A 326 23.54 -3.78 -13.96
C ARG A 326 23.21 -5.10 -13.26
N ARG A 327 23.23 -6.19 -14.03
CA ARG A 327 22.99 -7.53 -13.51
C ARG A 327 24.18 -7.94 -12.66
N MET A 328 23.91 -8.27 -11.41
CA MET A 328 24.93 -8.86 -10.55
C MET A 328 25.33 -10.23 -11.11
N PRO A 329 26.64 -10.54 -11.23
CA PRO A 329 27.11 -11.86 -11.66
C PRO A 329 26.47 -12.98 -10.84
N GLN A 330 26.11 -14.08 -11.49
CA GLN A 330 25.32 -15.15 -10.87
C GLN A 330 26.03 -15.77 -9.66
N TRP A 331 27.35 -15.91 -9.72
CA TRP A 331 28.19 -16.40 -8.63
C TRP A 331 28.22 -15.46 -7.40
N LEU A 332 27.96 -14.17 -7.59
CA LEU A 332 27.98 -13.16 -6.51
C LEU A 332 26.61 -13.06 -5.80
N ARG A 333 25.52 -13.51 -6.44
CA ARG A 333 24.16 -13.45 -5.88
C ARG A 333 24.00 -14.17 -4.54
N PRO A 334 24.49 -15.41 -4.35
CA PRO A 334 24.37 -16.09 -3.05
C PRO A 334 25.11 -15.37 -1.92
N ILE A 335 26.30 -14.82 -2.21
CA ILE A 335 27.12 -14.11 -1.22
C ILE A 335 26.43 -12.83 -0.76
N VAL A 336 25.97 -12.02 -1.70
CA VAL A 336 25.27 -10.76 -1.38
C VAL A 336 23.91 -11.05 -0.74
N GLY A 337 23.18 -12.08 -1.21
CA GLY A 337 21.93 -12.52 -0.59
C GLY A 337 22.10 -12.94 0.87
N TRP A 338 23.22 -13.57 1.22
CA TRP A 338 23.55 -13.92 2.61
C TRP A 338 23.98 -12.70 3.45
N LEU A 339 24.70 -11.74 2.85
CA LEU A 339 25.23 -10.56 3.53
C LEU A 339 24.17 -9.47 3.76
N MET A 340 23.32 -9.22 2.76
CA MET A 340 22.37 -8.10 2.72
C MET A 340 21.43 -8.03 3.93
N PRO A 341 20.83 -9.14 4.43
CA PRO A 341 20.00 -9.12 5.64
C PRO A 341 20.76 -8.76 6.91
N ARG A 342 22.10 -8.90 6.92
CA ARG A 342 22.94 -8.60 8.10
C ARG A 342 23.37 -7.15 8.14
N ILE A 343 23.78 -6.59 7.00
CA ILE A 343 24.36 -5.25 6.89
C ILE A 343 23.40 -4.18 6.37
N GLY A 344 22.29 -4.58 5.75
CA GLY A 344 21.29 -3.67 5.19
C GLY A 344 20.53 -2.89 6.26
N PRO A 345 19.79 -1.84 5.86
CA PRO A 345 18.88 -1.14 6.76
C PRO A 345 17.83 -2.11 7.35
N LYS A 346 17.47 -1.91 8.62
CA LYS A 346 16.51 -2.73 9.38
C LYS A 346 15.47 -1.88 10.09
N GLY A 347 14.30 -2.47 10.34
CA GLY A 347 13.17 -1.81 11.01
C GLY A 347 12.76 -0.54 10.29
N LEU A 348 12.66 0.57 11.02
CA LEU A 348 12.26 1.85 10.43
C LEU A 348 13.22 2.35 9.34
N GLU A 349 14.53 2.07 9.42
CA GLU A 349 15.46 2.45 8.34
C GLU A 349 15.16 1.70 7.04
N PHE A 350 14.73 0.43 7.11
CA PHE A 350 14.29 -0.32 5.93
C PHE A 350 13.03 0.30 5.35
N ALA A 351 12.05 0.61 6.21
CA ALA A 351 10.81 1.25 5.79
C ALA A 351 11.06 2.62 5.12
N ARG A 352 11.93 3.47 5.70
CA ARG A 352 12.35 4.75 5.09
C ARG A 352 13.01 4.52 3.73
N ALA A 353 13.89 3.52 3.61
CA ALA A 353 14.53 3.17 2.34
C ALA A 353 13.49 2.79 1.26
N ARG A 354 12.49 1.98 1.60
CA ARG A 354 11.43 1.57 0.67
C ARG A 354 10.54 2.74 0.23
N VAL A 355 10.21 3.65 1.14
CA VAL A 355 9.46 4.88 0.83
C VAL A 355 10.28 5.80 -0.10
N GLU A 356 11.57 6.01 0.19
CA GLU A 356 12.44 6.84 -0.65
C GLU A 356 12.68 6.22 -2.04
N MET A 357 12.89 4.89 -2.12
CA MET A 357 12.95 4.17 -3.40
C MET A 357 11.66 4.37 -4.20
N LYS A 358 10.50 4.31 -3.56
CA LYS A 358 9.22 4.51 -4.24
C LYS A 358 9.07 5.95 -4.75
N ALA A 359 9.46 6.94 -3.97
CA ALA A 359 9.47 8.34 -4.38
C ALA A 359 10.40 8.59 -5.59
N VAL A 360 11.60 7.96 -5.58
CA VAL A 360 12.54 7.97 -6.72
C VAL A 360 11.88 7.36 -7.96
N GLU A 361 11.30 6.17 -7.83
CA GLU A 361 10.65 5.46 -8.93
C GLU A 361 9.55 6.33 -9.56
N THR A 362 8.70 6.93 -8.73
CA THR A 362 7.62 7.82 -9.17
C THR A 362 8.13 8.96 -10.05
N ILE A 363 9.15 9.69 -9.59
CA ILE A 363 9.66 10.86 -10.32
C ILE A 363 10.32 10.44 -11.64
N VAL A 364 11.18 9.42 -11.61
CA VAL A 364 11.90 8.98 -12.81
C VAL A 364 10.93 8.45 -13.88
N HIS A 365 9.94 7.64 -13.48
CA HIS A 365 8.95 7.12 -14.43
C HIS A 365 8.00 8.19 -14.96
N LEU A 366 7.56 9.14 -14.13
CA LEU A 366 6.72 10.25 -14.61
C LEU A 366 7.47 11.17 -15.57
N ARG A 367 8.72 11.54 -15.26
CA ARG A 367 9.59 12.32 -16.17
C ARG A 367 9.70 11.70 -17.55
N ARG A 368 9.84 10.38 -17.63
CA ARG A 368 9.94 9.67 -18.91
C ARG A 368 8.59 9.54 -19.62
N ALA A 369 7.57 9.05 -18.92
CA ALA A 369 6.36 8.56 -19.57
C ALA A 369 5.26 9.63 -19.69
N LYS A 370 5.14 10.53 -18.72
CA LYS A 370 4.08 11.54 -18.63
C LYS A 370 4.61 12.83 -17.96
N PRO A 371 5.66 13.50 -18.48
CA PRO A 371 6.32 14.63 -17.80
C PRO A 371 5.36 15.77 -17.44
N GLN A 372 4.36 16.04 -18.28
CA GLN A 372 3.34 17.07 -18.05
C GLN A 372 2.46 16.81 -16.82
N ARG A 373 2.46 15.58 -16.28
CA ARG A 373 1.71 15.19 -15.08
C ARG A 373 2.48 15.41 -13.78
N LEU A 374 3.79 15.66 -13.80
CA LEU A 374 4.60 15.84 -12.58
C LEU A 374 4.03 16.95 -11.68
N LYS A 375 3.74 18.11 -12.29
CA LYS A 375 3.16 19.28 -11.62
C LYS A 375 1.82 19.05 -10.94
N SER A 376 1.09 18.01 -11.34
CA SER A 376 -0.22 17.70 -10.75
C SER A 376 -0.15 16.47 -9.84
N MET A 377 0.58 15.42 -10.22
CA MET A 377 0.58 14.12 -9.55
C MET A 377 1.58 13.99 -8.39
N VAL A 378 2.62 14.84 -8.31
CA VAL A 378 3.68 14.68 -7.30
C VAL A 378 3.55 15.74 -6.19
N PRO A 379 3.10 15.35 -4.98
CA PRO A 379 3.01 16.27 -3.85
C PRO A 379 4.38 16.76 -3.36
N ALA A 380 4.40 17.90 -2.69
CA ALA A 380 5.63 18.53 -2.16
C ALA A 380 6.48 17.59 -1.27
N HIS A 381 5.86 16.74 -0.46
CA HIS A 381 6.60 15.84 0.44
C HIS A 381 7.40 14.77 -0.34
N VAL A 382 6.98 14.39 -1.54
CA VAL A 382 7.71 13.41 -2.38
C VAL A 382 9.03 14.01 -2.86
N TRP A 383 9.04 15.29 -3.23
CA TRP A 383 10.28 16.00 -3.58
C TRP A 383 11.24 16.08 -2.40
N LYS A 384 10.73 16.28 -1.17
CA LYS A 384 11.57 16.28 0.05
C LYS A 384 12.26 14.92 0.27
N LEU A 385 11.56 13.81 0.01
CA LEU A 385 12.11 12.46 0.16
C LEU A 385 13.30 12.18 -0.77
N VAL A 386 13.27 12.74 -1.98
CA VAL A 386 14.30 12.46 -3.00
C VAL A 386 15.42 13.49 -3.08
N GLY A 387 15.28 14.65 -2.42
CA GLY A 387 16.25 15.73 -2.47
C GLY A 387 17.66 15.31 -2.04
N ALA A 388 17.77 14.42 -1.04
CA ALA A 388 19.05 13.87 -0.58
C ALA A 388 19.79 13.03 -1.65
N TYR A 389 19.10 12.67 -2.73
CA TYR A 389 19.62 11.90 -3.86
C TYR A 389 19.88 12.77 -5.10
N GLY A 390 19.82 14.10 -4.97
CA GLY A 390 20.08 15.04 -6.06
C GLY A 390 18.91 15.22 -7.03
N ILE A 391 17.72 14.72 -6.69
CA ILE A 391 16.52 14.89 -7.49
C ILE A 391 15.75 16.11 -6.97
N THR A 392 15.75 17.17 -7.76
CA THR A 392 14.98 18.39 -7.48
C THR A 392 13.99 18.67 -8.62
N PRO A 393 12.84 19.29 -8.34
CA PRO A 393 11.90 19.67 -9.38
C PRO A 393 12.46 20.84 -10.21
N THR A 394 12.13 20.88 -11.50
CA THR A 394 12.29 22.09 -12.33
C THR A 394 11.06 23.00 -12.20
N ALA A 395 11.16 24.25 -12.65
CA ALA A 395 10.04 25.20 -12.59
C ALA A 395 8.77 24.70 -13.31
N SER A 396 8.91 23.91 -14.38
CA SER A 396 7.78 23.34 -15.12
C SER A 396 7.17 22.09 -14.47
N GLU A 397 7.88 21.49 -13.51
CA GLU A 397 7.45 20.31 -12.75
C GLU A 397 6.72 20.68 -11.45
N LEU A 398 6.69 21.96 -11.08
CA LEU A 398 5.93 22.46 -9.94
C LEU A 398 4.57 23.00 -10.39
N PRO A 399 3.55 22.98 -9.52
CA PRO A 399 2.33 23.75 -9.72
C PRO A 399 2.69 25.23 -9.94
N ALA A 400 1.97 25.92 -10.84
CA ALA A 400 2.13 27.36 -10.98
C ALA A 400 1.84 28.03 -9.63
N THR A 401 2.79 28.80 -9.10
CA THR A 401 2.63 29.60 -7.88
C THR A 401 1.43 30.53 -8.07
N GLY A 402 0.28 30.22 -7.46
CA GLY A 402 -0.96 31.00 -7.64
C GLY A 402 -2.29 30.27 -7.37
N SER A 403 -2.31 28.95 -7.22
CA SER A 403 -3.53 28.26 -6.73
C SER A 403 -3.45 28.04 -5.22
N ARG A 404 -3.92 29.04 -4.45
CA ARG A 404 -4.19 29.05 -2.99
C ARG A 404 -3.79 27.76 -2.25
N GLU A 405 -2.57 27.74 -1.73
CA GLU A 405 -2.34 27.13 -0.42
C GLU A 405 -3.00 28.09 0.57
N SER A 406 -4.07 27.66 1.24
CA SER A 406 -4.73 28.45 2.28
C SER A 406 -3.78 28.59 3.46
N ALA A 407 -2.92 29.60 3.39
CA ALA A 407 -2.36 30.25 4.57
C ALA A 407 -3.50 30.98 5.29
N ASP A 408 -3.58 30.76 6.59
CA ASP A 408 -4.16 31.61 7.62
C ASP A 408 -5.21 32.64 7.18
N ASP A 409 -6.46 32.41 7.57
CA ASP A 409 -7.40 33.50 7.80
C ASP A 409 -7.60 33.63 9.32
N PRO A 410 -7.00 34.64 9.98
CA PRO A 410 -7.27 34.93 11.37
C PRO A 410 -8.58 35.71 11.45
N ALA A 411 -9.56 35.14 12.17
CA ALA A 411 -10.63 35.84 12.87
C ALA A 411 -11.35 37.01 12.16
N VAL A 412 -12.59 36.79 11.72
CA VAL A 412 -13.78 37.62 12.06
C VAL A 412 -15.00 36.72 12.19
#